data_AF-C6LX20-F1
#
_entry.id   AF-C6LX20-F1
#
_cell.length_a   1.000
_cell.length_b   1.000
_cell.length_c   1.000
_cell.angle_alpha   90.00
_cell.angle_beta   90.00
_cell.angle_gamma   90.00
#
_symmetry.space_group_name_H-M   'P 1'
#
loop_
_entity.id
_entity.type
_entity.pdbx_description
1 polymer ?
#
loop_
_entity_poly.entity_id
_entity_poly.type
_entity_poly.pdbx_seq_one_letter_code
_entity_poly.pdbx_strand_id
1 'polypeptide(L)'
;MSTCSKCLPGYFLKTGSPNECVLCDDTAKGGIDGCAECTNEGSLKCTKCKPNYKQSGSNSVTCTKACEDETACGGTAGSCRAIVVGSDGNMKHYCSYCGESTKFPIDGICTDQSQGNTGCVNNVCTSCTAGYFLYMGGCYSVSKEPGSLMCTQAPGSICTTPTGQYFAVPGATDKQQSVLA
;
A
#
# COMPACT_ATOMS: atom_id res chain seq x y z
N MET A 1 5.24 11.79 -39.92
CA MET A 1 6.01 11.93 -38.66
C MET A 1 5.00 12.15 -37.55
N SER A 2 4.92 11.26 -36.58
CA SER A 2 3.90 11.32 -35.52
C SER A 2 4.30 12.37 -34.48
N THR A 3 3.96 13.63 -34.74
CA THR A 3 4.20 14.75 -33.82
C THR A 3 3.10 14.77 -32.75
N CYS A 4 3.35 14.09 -31.63
CA CYS A 4 2.47 14.19 -30.48
C CYS A 4 2.38 15.66 -30.04
N SER A 5 1.16 16.23 -30.08
CA SER A 5 0.89 17.63 -29.77
C SER A 5 0.10 17.81 -28.47
N LYS A 6 -0.54 16.72 -27.99
CA LYS A 6 -1.28 16.64 -26.74
C LYS A 6 -1.14 15.24 -26.17
N CYS A 7 -0.94 15.15 -24.87
CA CYS A 7 -0.90 13.88 -24.14
C CYS A 7 -2.22 13.63 -23.42
N LEU A 8 -2.48 12.37 -23.08
CA LEU A 8 -3.62 12.00 -22.22
C LEU A 8 -3.40 12.52 -20.78
N PRO A 9 -4.47 12.70 -19.98
CA PRO A 9 -4.33 12.95 -18.55
C PRO A 9 -3.39 11.92 -17.90
N GLY A 10 -2.54 12.40 -16.99
CA GLY A 10 -1.49 11.58 -16.37
C GLY A 10 -0.19 11.48 -17.19
N TYR A 11 -0.10 12.17 -18.32
CA TYR A 11 1.13 12.31 -19.09
C TYR A 11 1.41 13.78 -19.39
N PHE A 12 2.69 14.16 -19.33
CA PHE A 12 3.16 15.46 -19.81
C PHE A 12 3.91 15.32 -21.13
N LEU A 13 3.80 16.35 -21.98
CA LEU A 13 4.54 16.41 -23.22
C LEU A 13 5.99 16.80 -22.93
N LYS A 14 6.93 15.95 -23.34
CA LYS A 14 8.35 16.21 -23.39
C LYS A 14 8.73 16.52 -24.83
N THR A 15 9.06 17.79 -25.10
CA THR A 15 9.42 18.27 -26.44
C THR A 15 10.84 17.82 -26.79
N GLY A 16 11.00 17.17 -27.94
CA GLY A 16 12.26 16.60 -28.41
C GLY A 16 12.17 16.11 -29.86
N SER A 17 13.21 15.43 -30.34
CA SER A 17 13.25 14.79 -31.67
C SER A 17 13.38 13.27 -31.51
N PRO A 18 12.27 12.51 -31.33
CA PRO A 18 10.86 12.91 -31.41
C PRO A 18 10.25 13.41 -30.09
N ASN A 19 9.08 14.06 -30.17
CA ASN A 19 8.26 14.38 -29.00
C ASN A 19 7.77 13.10 -28.31
N GLU A 20 7.76 13.10 -26.98
CA GLU A 20 7.35 11.95 -26.16
C GLU A 20 6.30 12.38 -25.12
N CYS A 21 5.30 11.54 -24.86
CA CYS A 21 4.43 11.68 -23.69
C CYS A 21 4.99 10.84 -22.56
N VAL A 22 5.38 11.50 -21.47
CA VAL A 22 5.97 10.87 -20.29
C VAL A 22 4.94 10.83 -19.17
N LEU A 23 4.88 9.72 -18.45
CA LEU A 23 4.02 9.58 -17.28
C LEU A 23 4.37 10.64 -16.22
N CYS A 24 3.35 11.22 -15.59
CA CYS A 24 3.53 12.25 -14.58
C CYS A 24 4.36 11.80 -13.38
N ASP A 25 4.40 10.51 -13.08
CA ASP A 25 5.15 9.91 -11.96
C ASP A 25 6.47 9.24 -12.34
N ASP A 26 6.84 9.24 -13.63
CA ASP A 26 8.09 8.63 -14.09
C ASP A 26 9.29 9.52 -13.74
N THR A 27 9.80 9.34 -12.52
CA THR A 27 10.95 10.09 -11.99
C THR A 27 12.22 9.90 -12.82
N ALA A 28 12.39 8.76 -13.52
CA ALA A 28 13.53 8.53 -14.40
C ALA A 28 13.50 9.43 -15.65
N LYS A 29 12.32 9.90 -16.04
CA LYS A 29 12.13 10.81 -17.19
C LYS A 29 11.77 12.25 -16.80
N GLY A 30 11.82 12.58 -15.52
CA GLY A 30 11.58 13.92 -14.99
C GLY A 30 10.17 14.16 -14.43
N GLY A 31 9.40 13.09 -14.19
CA GLY A 31 8.14 13.09 -13.46
C GLY A 31 8.29 13.33 -11.96
N ILE A 32 7.16 13.46 -11.27
CA ILE A 32 7.03 13.71 -9.83
C ILE A 32 6.45 12.45 -9.18
N ASP A 33 7.20 11.81 -8.28
CA ASP A 33 6.73 10.59 -7.61
C ASP A 33 5.35 10.77 -6.96
N GLY A 34 4.48 9.78 -7.13
CA GLY A 34 3.11 9.81 -6.64
C GLY A 34 2.16 10.76 -7.36
N CYS A 35 2.57 11.38 -8.47
CA CYS A 35 1.72 12.29 -9.24
C CYS A 35 0.84 11.55 -10.25
N ALA A 36 -0.49 11.67 -10.11
CA ALA A 36 -1.45 11.08 -11.04
C ALA A 36 -1.77 11.98 -12.22
N GLU A 37 -1.83 13.30 -12.00
CA GLU A 37 -2.09 14.29 -13.04
C GLU A 37 -1.13 15.47 -12.87
N CYS A 38 -0.60 15.96 -14.00
CA CYS A 38 0.39 17.02 -14.01
C CYS A 38 0.21 17.94 -15.22
N THR A 39 0.74 19.15 -15.10
CA THR A 39 0.77 20.17 -16.16
C THR A 39 2.21 20.61 -16.39
N ASN A 40 2.57 20.85 -17.64
CA ASN A 40 3.92 21.28 -18.02
C ASN A 40 3.89 22.62 -18.77
N GLU A 41 3.68 23.71 -18.01
CA GLU A 41 3.68 25.09 -18.52
C GLU A 41 4.91 25.82 -17.98
N GLY A 42 6.06 25.59 -18.62
CA GLY A 42 7.38 26.10 -18.20
C GLY A 42 8.08 25.22 -17.17
N SER A 43 7.36 24.71 -16.18
CA SER A 43 7.84 23.67 -15.26
C SER A 43 6.76 22.61 -15.01
N LEU A 44 7.20 21.38 -14.75
CA LEU A 44 6.29 20.29 -14.41
C LEU A 44 5.70 20.54 -13.02
N LYS A 45 4.37 20.59 -12.96
CA LYS A 45 3.61 20.75 -11.72
C LYS A 45 2.66 19.58 -11.57
N CYS A 46 2.66 18.97 -10.40
CA CYS A 46 1.64 18.00 -10.05
C CYS A 46 0.35 18.74 -9.66
N THR A 47 -0.77 18.33 -10.25
CA THR A 47 -2.10 18.88 -9.94
C THR A 47 -2.93 17.92 -9.10
N LYS A 48 -2.62 16.61 -9.14
CA LYS A 48 -3.33 15.58 -8.39
C LYS A 48 -2.41 14.41 -8.05
N CYS A 49 -2.47 13.97 -6.80
CA CYS A 49 -1.74 12.79 -6.35
C CYS A 49 -2.46 11.48 -6.71
N LYS A 50 -1.70 10.39 -6.80
CA LYS A 50 -2.24 9.03 -6.86
C LYS A 50 -3.06 8.70 -5.61
N PRO A 51 -4.02 7.76 -5.67
CA PRO A 51 -4.86 7.41 -4.53
C PRO A 51 -4.08 7.12 -3.26
N ASN A 52 -2.94 6.43 -3.36
CA ASN A 52 -2.10 6.03 -2.24
C ASN A 52 -1.12 7.09 -1.73
N TYR A 53 -1.29 8.35 -2.16
CA TYR A 53 -0.48 9.48 -1.72
C TYR A 53 -1.36 10.57 -1.09
N LYS A 54 -0.88 11.13 0.02
CA LYS A 54 -1.45 12.34 0.64
C LYS A 54 -1.02 13.56 -0.15
N GLN A 55 -2.01 14.37 -0.53
CA GLN A 55 -1.80 15.64 -1.21
C GLN A 55 -1.63 16.78 -0.19
N SER A 56 -0.62 17.63 -0.40
CA SER A 56 -0.41 18.87 0.36
C SER A 56 0.00 20.01 -0.56
N GLY A 57 -0.36 21.25 -0.21
CA GLY A 57 -0.12 22.43 -1.05
C GLY A 57 -1.18 22.64 -2.14
N SER A 58 -0.97 23.64 -3.00
CA SER A 58 -2.01 24.11 -3.94
C SER A 58 -1.51 24.35 -5.36
N ASN A 59 -0.20 24.54 -5.61
CA ASN A 59 0.37 24.94 -6.91
C ASN A 59 1.91 24.88 -6.94
N SER A 60 2.63 23.79 -7.20
CA SER A 60 2.28 22.37 -7.36
C SER A 60 1.80 21.77 -6.04
N VAL A 61 1.11 20.62 -6.12
CA VAL A 61 0.90 19.78 -4.95
C VAL A 61 2.13 18.92 -4.69
N THR A 62 2.35 18.56 -3.42
CA THR A 62 3.32 17.56 -2.98
C THR A 62 2.55 16.29 -2.63
N CYS A 63 3.03 15.16 -3.14
CA CYS A 63 2.47 13.84 -2.90
C CYS A 63 3.39 13.09 -1.93
N THR A 64 2.85 12.64 -0.79
CA THR A 64 3.59 11.81 0.16
C THR A 64 2.92 10.45 0.27
N LYS A 65 3.68 9.37 0.06
CA LYS A 65 3.13 8.01 0.12
C LYS A 65 2.44 7.75 1.46
N ALA A 66 1.21 7.27 1.39
CA ALA A 66 0.34 7.06 2.54
C ALA A 66 0.05 5.58 2.78
N CYS A 67 0.11 4.76 1.73
CA CYS A 67 -0.14 3.33 1.77
C CYS A 67 0.73 2.61 0.74
N GLU A 68 1.09 1.37 1.05
CA GLU A 68 1.75 0.47 0.10
C GLU A 68 0.77 -0.06 -0.96
N ASP A 69 -0.52 -0.14 -0.63
CA ASP A 69 -1.59 -0.49 -1.58
C ASP A 69 -1.86 0.65 -2.58
N GLU A 70 -1.81 0.35 -3.88
CA GLU A 70 -1.96 1.34 -4.95
C GLU A 70 -3.34 2.03 -4.98
N THR A 71 -4.37 1.34 -4.48
CA THR A 71 -5.75 1.87 -4.42
C THR A 71 -6.01 2.66 -3.14
N ALA A 72 -5.02 2.76 -2.26
CA ALA A 72 -5.16 3.31 -0.91
C ALA A 72 -6.26 2.61 -0.10
N CYS A 73 -6.33 1.28 -0.22
CA CYS A 73 -7.35 0.45 0.41
C CYS A 73 -8.78 0.88 0.03
N GLY A 74 -8.99 1.20 -1.25
CA GLY A 74 -10.25 1.75 -1.75
C GLY A 74 -10.51 3.19 -1.31
N GLY A 75 -9.46 4.00 -1.09
CA GLY A 75 -9.57 5.42 -0.74
C GLY A 75 -10.23 5.72 0.61
N THR A 76 -10.38 4.73 1.48
CA THR A 76 -11.08 4.92 2.76
C THR A 76 -10.15 5.49 3.83
N ALA A 77 -10.58 6.58 4.46
CA ALA A 77 -9.80 7.25 5.48
C ALA A 77 -9.54 6.33 6.68
N GLY A 78 -8.27 6.22 7.08
CA GLY A 78 -7.89 5.39 8.21
C GLY A 78 -7.87 3.88 7.91
N SER A 79 -7.83 3.47 6.65
CA SER A 79 -7.64 2.05 6.26
C SER A 79 -6.19 1.58 6.36
N CYS A 80 -5.21 2.48 6.23
CA CYS A 80 -3.78 2.18 6.25
C CYS A 80 -3.18 2.24 7.66
N ARG A 81 -3.71 1.47 8.63
CA ARG A 81 -3.25 1.51 10.03
C ARG A 81 -2.22 0.45 10.37
N ALA A 82 -2.06 -0.57 9.53
CA ALA A 82 -1.06 -1.59 9.78
C ALA A 82 0.33 -1.02 9.46
N ILE A 83 1.03 -0.60 10.51
CA ILE A 83 2.40 -0.12 10.40
C ILE A 83 3.32 -1.33 10.45
N VAL A 84 4.17 -1.51 9.44
CA VAL A 84 5.20 -2.55 9.44
C VAL A 84 6.58 -1.93 9.33
N VAL A 85 7.47 -2.34 10.23
CA VAL A 85 8.87 -1.89 10.25
C VAL A 85 9.68 -2.79 9.32
N GLY A 86 10.23 -2.20 8.27
CA GLY A 86 11.14 -2.88 7.35
C GLY A 86 12.49 -3.21 7.97
N SER A 87 13.24 -4.08 7.30
CA SER A 87 14.63 -4.42 7.68
C SER A 87 15.58 -3.23 7.60
N ASP A 88 15.25 -2.21 6.81
CA ASP A 88 15.91 -0.92 6.69
C ASP A 88 15.52 0.07 7.81
N GLY A 89 14.64 -0.33 8.72
CA GLY A 89 14.10 0.51 9.79
C GLY A 89 13.00 1.47 9.34
N ASN A 90 12.61 1.46 8.06
CA ASN A 90 11.56 2.34 7.56
C ASN A 90 10.18 1.78 7.91
N MET A 91 9.29 2.66 8.38
CA MET A 91 7.90 2.32 8.66
C MET A 91 7.06 2.44 7.39
N LYS A 92 6.48 1.32 6.96
CA LYS A 92 5.53 1.25 5.86
C LYS A 92 4.11 1.07 6.39
N HIS A 93 3.13 1.57 5.64
CA HIS A 93 1.73 1.57 6.04
C HIS A 93 0.91 0.71 5.09
N TYR A 94 0.14 -0.21 5.66
CA TYR A 94 -0.56 -1.26 4.94
C TYR A 94 -2.06 -1.26 5.27
N CYS A 95 -2.86 -1.82 4.36
CA CYS A 95 -4.30 -2.00 4.54
C CYS A 95 -4.60 -2.96 5.69
N SER A 96 -5.17 -2.41 6.75
CA SER A 96 -5.81 -3.16 7.84
C SER A 96 -7.33 -3.31 7.65
N TYR A 97 -7.89 -2.54 6.73
CA TYR A 97 -9.32 -2.49 6.44
C TYR A 97 -9.50 -2.15 4.96
N CYS A 98 -10.55 -2.69 4.34
CA CYS A 98 -10.88 -2.38 2.95
C CYS A 98 -12.16 -1.53 2.85
N GLY A 99 -12.12 -0.44 2.09
CA GLY A 99 -13.30 0.40 1.88
C GLY A 99 -14.47 -0.33 1.21
N GLU A 100 -14.14 -1.26 0.33
CA GLU A 100 -15.07 -1.98 -0.53
C GLU A 100 -15.56 -3.27 0.13
N SER A 101 -16.88 -3.45 0.20
CA SER A 101 -17.56 -4.57 0.89
C SER A 101 -17.19 -5.98 0.41
N THR A 102 -16.59 -6.09 -0.78
CA THR A 102 -16.21 -7.36 -1.41
C THR A 102 -14.72 -7.65 -1.32
N LYS A 103 -13.94 -6.76 -0.68
CA LYS A 103 -12.48 -6.88 -0.58
C LYS A 103 -12.05 -7.29 0.82
N PHE A 104 -10.91 -7.96 0.89
CA PHE A 104 -10.34 -8.48 2.14
C PHE A 104 -8.93 -7.90 2.37
N PRO A 105 -8.59 -7.49 3.61
CA PRO A 105 -7.26 -6.96 3.93
C PRO A 105 -6.27 -8.11 4.14
N ILE A 106 -5.66 -8.56 3.04
CA ILE A 106 -4.73 -9.69 3.02
C ILE A 106 -3.35 -9.18 2.61
N ASP A 107 -2.35 -9.48 3.43
CA ASP A 107 -0.95 -9.04 3.26
C ASP A 107 -0.80 -7.53 3.08
N GLY A 108 -1.66 -6.77 3.74
CA GLY A 108 -1.57 -5.32 3.73
C GLY A 108 -2.10 -4.65 2.47
N ILE A 109 -2.81 -5.38 1.61
CA ILE A 109 -3.52 -4.88 0.43
C ILE A 109 -4.98 -5.34 0.43
N CYS A 110 -5.82 -4.71 -0.40
CA CYS A 110 -7.23 -5.09 -0.53
C CYS A 110 -7.47 -6.01 -1.73
N THR A 111 -7.82 -7.27 -1.47
CA THR A 111 -7.95 -8.32 -2.50
C THR A 111 -9.40 -8.78 -2.68
N ASP A 112 -9.78 -9.23 -3.88
CA ASP A 112 -11.10 -9.87 -4.14
C ASP A 112 -11.23 -11.29 -3.57
N GLN A 113 -10.13 -11.85 -3.09
CA GLN A 113 -10.04 -13.23 -2.65
C GLN A 113 -9.46 -13.27 -1.23
N SER A 114 -10.14 -13.95 -0.32
CA SER A 114 -9.68 -14.12 1.07
C SER A 114 -8.48 -15.05 1.21
N GLN A 115 -8.08 -15.75 0.14
CA GLN A 115 -6.96 -16.71 0.15
C GLN A 115 -7.13 -17.80 1.23
N GLY A 116 -8.38 -18.22 1.47
CA GLY A 116 -8.72 -19.19 2.51
C GLY A 116 -8.85 -18.62 3.93
N ASN A 117 -8.61 -17.31 4.12
CA ASN A 117 -8.86 -16.62 5.39
C ASN A 117 -10.37 -16.35 5.56
N THR A 118 -11.14 -17.37 5.92
CA THR A 118 -12.59 -17.28 6.10
C THR A 118 -13.01 -16.40 7.29
N GLY A 119 -12.07 -16.08 8.19
CA GLY A 119 -12.25 -15.12 9.28
C GLY A 119 -12.22 -13.65 8.84
N CYS A 120 -12.04 -13.37 7.55
CA CYS A 120 -12.15 -12.03 6.98
C CYS A 120 -13.57 -11.76 6.49
N VAL A 121 -14.30 -10.93 7.23
CA VAL A 121 -15.71 -10.59 7.00
C VAL A 121 -15.89 -9.09 7.20
N ASN A 122 -16.73 -8.44 6.39
CA ASN A 122 -16.99 -6.99 6.48
C ASN A 122 -15.71 -6.16 6.44
N ASN A 123 -14.80 -6.50 5.51
CA ASN A 123 -13.59 -5.75 5.22
C ASN A 123 -12.49 -5.75 6.28
N VAL A 124 -12.63 -6.57 7.31
CA VAL A 124 -11.64 -6.78 8.37
C VAL A 124 -11.51 -8.28 8.63
N CYS A 125 -10.36 -8.70 9.14
CA CYS A 125 -10.11 -10.06 9.58
C CYS A 125 -10.16 -10.15 11.10
N THR A 126 -10.87 -11.16 11.61
CA THR A 126 -10.90 -11.50 13.04
C THR A 126 -10.17 -12.80 13.37
N SER A 127 -9.83 -13.59 12.34
CA SER A 127 -8.97 -14.76 12.43
C SER A 127 -8.40 -15.06 11.05
N CYS A 128 -7.31 -15.81 11.01
CA CYS A 128 -6.59 -16.14 9.78
C CYS A 128 -6.48 -17.66 9.61
N THR A 129 -6.14 -18.09 8.40
CA THR A 129 -5.83 -19.49 8.10
C THR A 129 -4.38 -19.83 8.49
N ALA A 130 -4.06 -21.13 8.54
CA ALA A 130 -2.72 -21.59 8.87
C ALA A 130 -1.67 -21.00 7.91
N GLY A 131 -0.52 -20.59 8.45
CA GLY A 131 0.52 -19.88 7.70
C GLY A 131 0.28 -18.36 7.58
N TYR A 132 -0.82 -17.85 8.13
CA TYR A 132 -1.09 -16.43 8.32
C TYR A 132 -1.26 -16.12 9.81
N PHE A 133 -1.08 -14.86 10.21
CA PHE A 133 -1.40 -14.39 11.56
C PHE A 133 -2.16 -13.08 11.49
N LEU A 134 -2.93 -12.80 12.55
CA LEU A 134 -3.71 -11.59 12.67
C LEU A 134 -2.84 -10.42 13.15
N TYR A 135 -2.89 -9.30 12.43
CA TYR A 135 -2.21 -8.07 12.82
C TYR A 135 -3.06 -6.86 12.43
N MET A 136 -3.41 -6.00 13.40
CA MET A 136 -4.18 -4.77 13.18
C MET A 136 -5.47 -4.96 12.35
N GLY A 137 -6.10 -6.14 12.37
CA GLY A 137 -7.32 -6.43 11.60
C GLY A 137 -7.11 -6.96 10.17
N GLY A 138 -5.86 -7.20 9.75
CA GLY A 138 -5.54 -7.90 8.50
C GLY A 138 -4.87 -9.25 8.74
N CYS A 139 -4.89 -10.13 7.74
CA CYS A 139 -4.17 -11.40 7.77
C CYS A 139 -2.87 -11.31 6.97
N TYR A 140 -1.76 -11.71 7.59
CA TYR A 140 -0.42 -11.58 7.02
C TYR A 140 0.30 -12.92 6.96
N SER A 141 0.83 -13.24 5.79
CA SER A 141 1.51 -14.49 5.53
C SER A 141 2.92 -14.49 6.09
N VAL A 142 3.34 -15.59 6.73
CA VAL A 142 4.72 -15.73 7.21
C VAL A 142 5.74 -15.97 6.10
N SER A 143 5.29 -16.26 4.87
CA SER A 143 6.17 -16.61 3.74
C SER A 143 6.46 -15.47 2.78
N LYS A 144 5.82 -14.30 2.96
CA LYS A 144 6.01 -13.14 2.08
C LYS A 144 5.85 -11.82 2.85
N GLU A 145 6.44 -10.77 2.28
CA GLU A 145 6.29 -9.43 2.84
C GLU A 145 4.85 -8.91 2.65
N PRO A 146 4.33 -8.17 3.65
CA PRO A 146 5.04 -7.68 4.83
C PRO A 146 5.04 -8.66 6.02
N GLY A 147 4.28 -9.75 5.98
CA GLY A 147 4.14 -10.67 7.12
C GLY A 147 5.44 -11.34 7.55
N SER A 148 6.30 -11.74 6.60
CA SER A 148 7.60 -12.34 6.87
C SER A 148 8.60 -11.42 7.59
N LEU A 149 8.35 -10.10 7.59
CA LEU A 149 9.16 -9.13 8.36
C LEU A 149 8.79 -9.12 9.85
N MET A 150 7.59 -9.59 10.19
CA MET A 150 7.07 -9.60 11.56
C MET A 150 7.15 -11.00 12.18
N CYS A 151 6.92 -12.04 11.37
CA CYS A 151 6.80 -13.40 11.84
C CYS A 151 7.31 -14.43 10.83
N THR A 152 8.03 -15.44 11.32
CA THR A 152 8.53 -16.56 10.50
C THR A 152 7.72 -17.84 10.67
N GLN A 153 6.96 -17.98 11.76
CA GLN A 153 6.13 -19.16 12.03
C GLN A 153 4.83 -18.77 12.74
N ALA A 154 3.71 -19.18 12.14
CA ALA A 154 2.36 -18.95 12.68
C ALA A 154 1.52 -20.24 12.77
N PRO A 155 1.91 -21.24 13.59
CA PRO A 155 1.09 -22.42 13.83
C PRO A 155 -0.22 -22.02 14.50
N GLY A 156 -1.35 -22.59 14.05
CA GLY A 156 -2.67 -22.22 14.59
C GLY A 156 -3.03 -20.75 14.40
N SER A 157 -2.46 -20.10 13.39
CA SER A 157 -2.69 -18.69 13.05
C SER A 157 -2.21 -17.66 14.07
N ILE A 158 -1.36 -18.10 15.00
CA ILE A 158 -0.72 -17.27 16.02
C ILE A 158 0.76 -17.22 15.70
N CYS A 159 1.32 -16.03 15.56
CA CYS A 159 2.76 -15.91 15.42
C CYS A 159 3.48 -16.37 16.70
N THR A 160 4.25 -17.45 16.59
CA THR A 160 5.06 -17.98 17.69
C THR A 160 6.53 -17.61 17.58
N THR A 161 7.00 -17.26 16.39
CA THR A 161 8.39 -16.89 16.13
C THR A 161 8.44 -15.53 15.44
N PRO A 162 8.33 -14.45 16.24
CA PRO A 162 8.48 -13.10 15.71
C PRO A 162 9.92 -12.88 15.21
N THR A 163 10.10 -11.90 14.34
CA THR A 163 11.41 -11.54 13.78
C THR A 163 11.55 -10.03 13.68
N GLY A 164 12.77 -9.57 13.37
CA GLY A 164 13.07 -8.14 13.24
C GLY A 164 12.84 -7.39 14.55
N GLN A 165 11.98 -6.37 14.49
CA GLN A 165 11.64 -5.51 15.63
C GLN A 165 10.41 -5.99 16.41
N TYR A 166 9.89 -7.19 16.11
CA TYR A 166 8.62 -7.65 16.67
C TYR A 166 8.80 -8.58 17.87
N PHE A 167 7.82 -8.55 18.77
CA PHE A 167 7.70 -9.39 19.95
C PHE A 167 6.39 -10.18 19.92
N ALA A 168 6.42 -11.40 20.42
CA ALA A 168 5.22 -12.22 20.57
C ALA A 168 4.41 -11.73 21.77
N VAL A 169 3.08 -11.66 21.61
CA VAL A 169 2.16 -11.33 22.70
C VAL A 169 1.87 -12.60 23.51
N PRO A 170 2.29 -12.69 24.78
CA PRO A 170 2.06 -13.90 25.57
C PRO A 170 0.57 -14.16 25.77
N GLY A 171 0.13 -15.41 25.55
CA GLY A 171 -1.26 -15.82 25.74
C GLY A 171 -2.24 -15.34 24.68
N ALA A 172 -1.76 -14.74 23.57
CA ALA A 172 -2.61 -14.40 22.44
C ALA A 172 -3.31 -15.64 21.86
N THR A 173 -4.58 -15.48 21.51
CA THR A 173 -5.36 -16.49 20.80
C THR A 173 -5.36 -16.23 19.29
N ASP A 174 -5.88 -17.17 18.51
CA ASP A 174 -6.05 -17.08 17.04
C ASP A 174 -7.00 -15.95 16.57
N LYS A 175 -7.70 -15.31 17.53
CA LYS A 175 -8.60 -14.17 17.31
C LYS A 175 -8.01 -12.83 17.76
N GLN A 176 -6.77 -12.83 18.23
CA GLN A 176 -6.09 -11.65 18.73
C GLN A 176 -4.80 -11.44 17.95
N GLN A 177 -4.35 -10.19 17.95
CA GLN A 177 -3.04 -9.90 17.40
C GLN A 177 -1.95 -10.56 18.26
N SER A 178 -1.10 -11.34 17.62
CA SER A 178 -0.07 -12.14 18.29
C SER A 178 1.32 -11.50 18.27
N VAL A 179 1.51 -10.39 17.54
CA VAL A 179 2.79 -9.67 17.46
C VAL A 179 2.63 -8.17 17.63
N LEU A 180 3.63 -7.52 18.22
CA LEU A 180 3.75 -6.06 18.34
C LEU A 180 5.18 -5.64 17.98
N ALA A 181 5.34 -4.45 17.38
CA ALA A 181 6.63 -3.81 17.18
C ALA A 181 7.06 -3.04 18.43
#